data_AF-A0A3N5TIM2-F1
#
_entry.id   AF-A0A3N5TIM2-F1
#
_cell.length_a   1.000
_cell.length_b   1.000
_cell.length_c   1.000
_cell.angle_alpha   90.00
_cell.angle_beta   90.00
_cell.angle_gamma   90.00
#
_symmetry.space_group_name_H-M   'P 1'
#
loop_
_entity.id
_entity.type
_entity.pdbx_description
1 polymer ?
#
loop_
_entity_poly.entity_id
_entity_poly.type
_entity_poly.pdbx_seq_one_letter_code
_entity_poly.pdbx_strand_id
1 'polypeptide(L)'
;MLNINNIGAGAMIHVRDHKTPYLIDPWDYLGPKRRKLLDESWAGLFREHILSELPVHKIASSYTDGFGRPTKEIYATLGALILQQMHDLTDEETVSQFSFNLQWHYALDIPGESDEAKYLCAKTLWTLRHLVAEKGLDRELFNATTETLAKVFGVDTSKQRIDSVHIRSNMRRLGRICIFSQSIHNFLINLKRQRRAIFETIEKELLDRYLTEKALGCFSLVKPSESAKTLETVSRDLLLLVERFRQDKQVTSLTTFGVLLRVLKDQCDLADAGPTGMALKEPKKILSSSLQNPSDPDAGYDAHKGQGYQIQVMETYCDSPDEATREKTLNLITHVEIESAHVSDFHALIPAVESTKERGLVPEEILADSLYGSEENREKAKDAGVEVISPVMGTPKEGTFGLADFPQTDKGKIAACPQGHVPVKFKQGKKGACSVGFASQHCGG
;
A
#
# COMPACT_ATOMS: atom_id res chain seq x y z
N MET A 1 -5.79 18.09 23.55
CA MET A 1 -6.04 19.13 22.54
C MET A 1 -4.96 20.20 22.67
N LEU A 2 -3.93 20.15 21.82
CA LEU A 2 -2.98 21.26 21.70
C LEU A 2 -3.68 22.38 20.94
N ASN A 3 -3.68 23.58 21.52
CA ASN A 3 -4.33 24.75 20.94
C ASN A 3 -3.58 25.13 19.66
N ILE A 4 -4.24 24.98 18.49
CA ILE A 4 -3.64 25.24 17.15
C ILE A 4 -3.03 26.65 17.08
N ASN A 5 -3.61 27.60 17.83
CA ASN A 5 -3.15 28.98 17.95
C ASN A 5 -1.73 29.14 18.54
N ASN A 6 -1.14 28.10 19.14
CA ASN A 6 0.23 28.13 19.65
C ASN A 6 1.25 27.44 18.72
N ILE A 7 0.81 26.78 17.64
CA ILE A 7 1.69 26.17 16.63
C ILE A 7 2.07 27.27 15.63
N GLY A 8 3.11 28.05 15.94
CA GLY A 8 3.56 29.17 15.09
C GLY A 8 3.94 30.46 15.83
N ALA A 9 3.90 30.48 17.16
CA ALA A 9 4.45 31.61 17.93
C ALA A 9 6.00 31.71 17.85
N GLY A 10 6.66 30.70 17.28
CA GLY A 10 8.07 30.71 16.86
C GLY A 10 8.16 31.03 15.37
N ALA A 11 8.97 32.02 15.00
CA ALA A 11 8.96 32.76 13.73
C ALA A 11 9.23 31.97 12.43
N MET A 12 9.22 30.64 12.44
CA MET A 12 9.61 29.82 11.29
C MET A 12 8.65 28.69 10.92
N ILE A 13 7.59 28.45 11.70
CA ILE A 13 6.50 27.53 11.33
C ILE A 13 5.28 28.38 10.95
N HIS A 14 4.91 28.34 9.66
CA HIS A 14 3.76 29.07 9.15
C HIS A 14 2.51 28.19 9.12
N VAL A 15 1.58 28.47 10.02
CA VAL A 15 0.25 27.87 10.06
C VAL A 15 -0.76 29.01 10.18
N ARG A 16 -1.80 28.99 9.35
CA ARG A 16 -2.91 29.97 9.44
C ARG A 16 -4.14 29.33 10.07
N ASP A 17 -4.92 30.17 10.75
CA ASP A 17 -6.26 29.80 11.18
C ASP A 17 -7.22 29.99 10.02
N HIS A 18 -7.68 28.88 9.44
CA HIS A 18 -8.65 28.87 8.35
C HIS A 18 -10.11 28.76 8.83
N LYS A 19 -10.34 28.66 10.16
CA LYS A 19 -11.68 28.61 10.75
C LYS A 19 -12.21 30.00 11.08
N THR A 20 -11.33 30.96 11.37
CA THR A 20 -11.71 32.36 11.60
C THR A 20 -11.91 33.10 10.27
N PRO A 21 -13.07 33.72 10.01
CA PRO A 21 -13.29 34.50 8.82
C PRO A 21 -12.36 35.72 8.74
N TYR A 22 -11.99 36.10 7.52
CA TYR A 22 -11.27 37.35 7.29
C TYR A 22 -12.15 38.56 7.64
N LEU A 23 -11.54 39.57 8.28
CA LEU A 23 -12.21 40.86 8.51
C LEU A 23 -12.52 41.58 7.19
N ILE A 24 -11.66 41.42 6.19
CA ILE A 24 -11.83 41.93 4.82
C ILE A 24 -11.67 40.73 3.90
N ASP A 25 -12.68 40.42 3.08
CA ASP A 25 -12.64 39.27 2.16
C ASP A 25 -11.52 39.46 1.12
N PRO A 26 -10.46 38.65 1.14
CA PRO A 26 -9.35 38.78 0.21
C PRO A 26 -9.73 38.45 -1.24
N TRP A 27 -10.92 37.87 -1.46
CA TRP A 27 -11.40 37.43 -2.77
C TRP A 27 -12.52 38.34 -3.33
N ASP A 28 -12.83 39.47 -2.70
CA ASP A 28 -13.90 40.40 -3.10
C ASP A 28 -13.75 40.90 -4.55
N TYR A 29 -12.50 41.05 -5.02
CA TYR A 29 -12.19 41.49 -6.38
C TYR A 29 -12.75 40.57 -7.49
N LEU A 30 -13.14 39.34 -7.16
CA LEU A 30 -13.75 38.40 -8.10
C LEU A 30 -15.16 38.83 -8.51
N GLY A 31 -15.86 39.60 -7.69
CA GLY A 31 -17.26 39.93 -7.88
C GLY A 31 -18.18 38.69 -7.78
N PRO A 32 -19.50 38.90 -7.70
CA PRO A 32 -20.44 37.88 -7.23
C PRO A 32 -20.54 36.65 -8.16
N LYS A 33 -20.47 36.84 -9.48
CA LYS A 33 -20.64 35.73 -10.45
C LYS A 33 -19.45 34.77 -10.43
N ARG A 34 -18.21 35.28 -10.50
CA ARG A 34 -17.00 34.45 -10.47
C ARG A 34 -16.82 33.81 -9.09
N ARG A 35 -17.14 34.55 -8.03
CA ARG A 35 -17.10 34.02 -6.67
C ARG A 35 -18.05 32.83 -6.50
N LYS A 36 -19.31 32.97 -6.92
CA LYS A 36 -20.27 31.87 -6.91
C LYS A 36 -19.76 30.62 -7.63
N LEU A 37 -19.15 30.77 -8.81
CA LEU A 37 -18.57 29.62 -9.54
C LEU A 37 -17.42 28.94 -8.79
N LEU A 38 -16.63 29.67 -8.00
CA LEU A 38 -15.59 29.07 -7.15
C LEU A 38 -16.20 28.37 -5.94
N ASP A 39 -17.15 29.02 -5.26
CA ASP A 39 -17.82 28.48 -4.08
C ASP A 39 -18.53 27.16 -4.40
N GLU A 40 -19.21 27.07 -5.55
CA GLU A 40 -19.92 25.87 -6.00
C GLU A 40 -19.00 24.82 -6.67
N SER A 41 -17.71 25.09 -6.78
CA SER A 41 -16.74 24.16 -7.39
C SER A 41 -16.04 23.27 -6.36
N TRP A 42 -15.24 22.31 -6.84
CA TRP A 42 -14.33 21.51 -6.01
C TRP A 42 -13.44 22.37 -5.12
N ALA A 43 -13.05 23.57 -5.55
CA ALA A 43 -12.18 24.46 -4.79
C ALA A 43 -12.89 25.03 -3.55
N GLY A 44 -14.17 25.39 -3.68
CA GLY A 44 -14.99 25.82 -2.55
C GLY A 44 -15.18 24.70 -1.54
N LEU A 45 -15.57 23.51 -2.01
CA LEU A 45 -15.69 22.32 -1.18
C LEU A 45 -14.39 21.99 -0.42
N PHE A 46 -13.25 22.05 -1.12
CA PHE A 46 -11.96 21.76 -0.49
C PHE A 46 -11.61 22.79 0.59
N ARG A 47 -11.77 24.08 0.29
CA ARG A 47 -11.48 25.18 1.22
C ARG A 47 -12.36 25.11 2.46
N GLU A 48 -13.66 24.89 2.28
CA GLU A 48 -14.66 24.94 3.35
C GLU A 48 -14.58 23.72 4.25
N HIS A 49 -14.45 22.52 3.68
CA HIS A 49 -14.59 21.28 4.44
C HIS A 49 -13.28 20.54 4.68
N ILE A 50 -12.35 20.52 3.72
CA ILE A 50 -11.18 19.63 3.78
C ILE A 50 -9.95 20.33 4.36
N LEU A 51 -9.65 21.55 3.91
CA LEU A 51 -8.41 22.24 4.24
C LEU A 51 -8.18 22.33 5.76
N SER A 52 -9.19 22.75 6.52
CA SER A 52 -9.04 22.97 7.96
C SER A 52 -8.93 21.71 8.81
N GLU A 53 -9.25 20.54 8.23
CA GLU A 53 -9.21 19.23 8.89
C GLU A 53 -7.88 18.49 8.67
N LEU A 54 -6.97 19.04 7.86
CA LEU A 54 -5.65 18.43 7.61
C LEU A 54 -4.79 18.37 8.90
N PRO A 55 -4.00 17.29 9.11
CA PRO A 55 -3.25 17.03 10.34
C PRO A 55 -1.95 17.85 10.44
N VAL A 56 -2.04 19.18 10.33
CA VAL A 56 -0.89 20.10 10.30
C VAL A 56 0.03 19.97 11.51
N HIS A 57 -0.52 19.74 12.69
CA HIS A 57 0.26 19.59 13.93
C HIS A 57 1.28 18.43 13.87
N LYS A 58 0.98 17.36 13.14
CA LYS A 58 1.89 16.20 12.99
C LYS A 58 3.04 16.52 12.06
N ILE A 59 2.78 17.29 11.00
CA ILE A 59 3.82 17.79 10.10
C ILE A 59 4.70 18.83 10.78
N ALA A 60 4.09 19.79 11.47
CA ALA A 60 4.78 20.85 12.18
C ALA A 60 5.83 20.31 13.17
N SER A 61 5.55 19.18 13.83
CA SER A 61 6.50 18.50 14.74
C SER A 61 7.83 18.07 14.09
N SER A 62 7.91 18.10 12.76
CA SER A 62 9.11 17.72 11.99
C SER A 62 10.01 18.91 11.67
N TYR A 63 9.56 20.12 11.96
CA TYR A 63 10.31 21.35 11.75
C TYR A 63 10.83 21.87 13.08
N THR A 64 11.97 22.57 13.03
CA THR A 64 12.58 23.19 14.21
C THR A 64 12.25 24.67 14.24
N ASP A 65 11.86 25.19 15.41
CA ASP A 65 11.43 26.59 15.58
C ASP A 65 12.54 27.64 15.40
N GLY A 66 13.82 27.24 15.36
CA GLY A 66 14.96 28.15 15.55
C GLY A 66 16.08 28.15 14.49
N PHE A 67 16.14 27.19 13.56
CA PHE A 67 17.14 27.22 12.48
C PHE A 67 16.58 26.94 11.07
N GLY A 68 16.93 27.78 10.08
CA GLY A 68 16.63 27.55 8.66
C GLY A 68 15.76 28.62 7.98
N ARG A 69 15.24 28.29 6.80
CA ARG A 69 14.22 29.10 6.11
C ARG A 69 12.85 28.75 6.69
N PRO A 70 11.95 29.73 6.93
CA PRO A 70 10.60 29.44 7.36
C PRO A 70 9.86 28.46 6.43
N THR A 71 8.95 27.68 7.00
CA THR A 71 8.12 26.76 6.22
C THR A 71 7.22 27.53 5.26
N LYS A 72 6.79 26.87 4.17
CA LYS A 72 5.57 27.31 3.50
C LYS A 72 4.38 27.07 4.43
N GLU A 73 3.27 27.74 4.14
CA GLU A 73 2.04 27.54 4.90
C GLU A 73 1.65 26.05 4.82
N ILE A 74 1.53 25.39 5.98
CA ILE A 74 1.49 23.93 6.05
C ILE A 74 0.15 23.37 5.55
N TYR A 75 -0.96 24.06 5.80
CA TYR A 75 -2.27 23.66 5.25
C TYR A 75 -2.25 23.69 3.72
N ALA A 76 -1.76 24.77 3.12
CA ALA A 76 -1.65 24.94 1.69
C ALA A 76 -0.73 23.90 1.05
N THR A 77 0.39 23.57 1.69
CA THR A 77 1.31 22.57 1.12
C THR A 77 0.84 21.13 1.29
N LEU A 78 0.17 20.78 2.40
CA LEU A 78 -0.52 19.48 2.52
C LEU A 78 -1.68 19.37 1.54
N GLY A 79 -2.48 20.42 1.40
CA GLY A 79 -3.55 20.48 0.43
C GLY A 79 -3.03 20.34 -0.99
N ALA A 80 -1.89 20.96 -1.32
CA ALA A 80 -1.25 20.80 -2.62
C ALA A 80 -0.87 19.34 -2.93
N LEU A 81 -0.47 18.53 -1.93
CA LEU A 81 -0.22 17.10 -2.13
C LEU A 81 -1.50 16.34 -2.46
N ILE A 82 -2.61 16.65 -1.81
CA ILE A 82 -3.91 16.04 -2.11
C ILE A 82 -4.36 16.44 -3.51
N LEU A 83 -4.33 17.74 -3.82
CA LEU A 83 -4.75 18.26 -5.13
C LEU A 83 -3.86 17.72 -6.26
N GLN A 84 -2.57 17.51 -6.02
CA GLN A 84 -1.69 16.86 -6.97
C GLN A 84 -2.18 15.47 -7.35
N GLN A 85 -2.57 14.64 -6.38
CA GLN A 85 -3.09 13.28 -6.66
C GLN A 85 -4.49 13.34 -7.26
N MET A 86 -5.35 14.21 -6.76
CA MET A 86 -6.73 14.38 -7.24
C MET A 86 -6.79 14.78 -8.72
N HIS A 87 -5.80 15.55 -9.20
CA HIS A 87 -5.72 16.00 -10.58
C HIS A 87 -4.70 15.23 -11.44
N ASP A 88 -4.07 14.17 -10.90
CA ASP A 88 -3.05 13.35 -11.58
C ASP A 88 -1.90 14.19 -12.19
N LEU A 89 -1.33 15.09 -11.38
CA LEU A 89 -0.33 16.06 -11.84
C LEU A 89 1.10 15.62 -11.56
N THR A 90 1.99 15.92 -12.51
CA THR A 90 3.44 15.89 -12.28
C THR A 90 3.86 16.98 -11.28
N ASP A 91 5.10 16.89 -10.78
CA ASP A 91 5.62 17.90 -9.85
C ASP A 91 5.76 19.28 -10.51
N GLU A 92 6.17 19.33 -11.78
CA GLU A 92 6.27 20.58 -12.54
C GLU A 92 4.91 21.22 -12.76
N GLU A 93 3.90 20.42 -13.11
CA GLU A 93 2.51 20.89 -13.23
C GLU A 93 1.97 21.35 -11.89
N THR A 94 2.22 20.62 -10.79
CA THR A 94 1.78 21.01 -9.45
C THR A 94 2.38 22.35 -9.04
N VAL A 95 3.67 22.57 -9.29
CA VAL A 95 4.32 23.86 -9.07
C VAL A 95 3.65 24.96 -9.89
N SER A 96 3.34 24.68 -11.15
CA SER A 96 2.64 25.64 -12.03
C SER A 96 1.23 25.96 -11.53
N GLN A 97 0.43 24.95 -11.17
CA GLN A 97 -0.92 25.13 -10.63
C GLN A 97 -0.90 25.92 -9.33
N PHE A 98 -0.03 25.55 -8.38
CA PHE A 98 0.13 26.26 -7.12
C PHE A 98 0.57 27.72 -7.34
N SER A 99 1.38 27.99 -8.37
CA SER A 99 1.87 29.34 -8.68
C SER A 99 0.85 30.25 -9.35
N PHE A 100 0.06 29.71 -10.27
CA PHE A 100 -0.72 30.55 -11.19
C PHE A 100 -2.23 30.29 -11.20
N ASN A 101 -2.70 29.18 -10.63
CA ASN A 101 -4.11 28.83 -10.71
C ASN A 101 -4.91 29.42 -9.56
N LEU A 102 -5.83 30.33 -9.90
CA LEU A 102 -6.75 30.96 -8.96
C LEU A 102 -7.63 29.96 -8.18
N GLN A 103 -8.08 28.87 -8.79
CA GLN A 103 -8.84 27.84 -8.09
C GLN A 103 -8.01 27.16 -7.00
N TRP A 104 -6.70 26.96 -7.24
CA TRP A 104 -5.78 26.43 -6.23
C TRP A 104 -5.52 27.45 -5.12
N HIS A 105 -5.29 28.71 -5.46
CA HIS A 105 -5.13 29.77 -4.46
C HIS A 105 -6.37 29.89 -3.57
N TYR A 106 -7.56 29.75 -4.17
CA TYR A 106 -8.82 29.74 -3.45
C TYR A 106 -8.97 28.50 -2.55
N ALA A 107 -8.79 27.29 -3.12
CA ALA A 107 -8.92 26.02 -2.40
C ALA A 107 -7.98 25.92 -1.20
N LEU A 108 -6.74 26.40 -1.35
CA LEU A 108 -5.69 26.35 -0.34
C LEU A 108 -5.66 27.60 0.56
N ASP A 109 -6.64 28.50 0.39
CA ASP A 109 -6.77 29.76 1.12
C ASP A 109 -5.47 30.59 1.16
N ILE A 110 -4.92 30.89 -0.02
CA ILE A 110 -3.69 31.66 -0.24
C ILE A 110 -4.04 33.07 -0.74
N PRO A 111 -4.36 34.03 0.16
CA PRO A 111 -4.71 35.41 -0.20
C PRO A 111 -3.52 36.31 -0.59
N GLY A 112 -2.28 35.89 -0.33
CA GLY A 112 -1.10 36.71 -0.58
C GLY A 112 -0.61 36.59 -2.03
N GLU A 113 -0.15 37.68 -2.63
CA GLU A 113 0.34 37.70 -4.02
C GLU A 113 1.86 37.55 -4.18
N SER A 114 2.61 37.42 -3.07
CA SER A 114 4.06 37.29 -3.12
C SER A 114 4.53 35.88 -3.54
N ASP A 115 5.76 35.76 -4.04
CA ASP A 115 6.41 34.46 -4.26
C ASP A 115 6.49 33.62 -2.97
N GLU A 116 6.55 34.28 -1.82
CA GLU A 116 6.50 33.59 -0.53
C GLU A 116 5.14 32.91 -0.28
N ALA A 117 4.04 33.49 -0.77
CA ALA A 117 2.71 32.90 -0.65
C ALA A 117 2.42 31.90 -1.78
N LYS A 118 2.59 32.31 -3.04
CA LYS A 118 2.08 31.57 -4.21
C LYS A 118 3.11 30.70 -4.91
N TYR A 119 4.41 30.85 -4.68
CA TYR A 119 5.39 29.99 -5.37
C TYR A 119 5.85 28.82 -4.47
N LEU A 120 5.94 27.62 -5.05
CA LEU A 120 6.49 26.43 -4.41
C LEU A 120 7.50 25.78 -5.36
N CYS A 121 8.68 25.38 -4.89
CA CYS A 121 9.62 24.65 -5.73
C CYS A 121 9.42 23.13 -5.61
N ALA A 122 9.76 22.38 -6.67
CA ALA A 122 9.58 20.92 -6.71
C ALA A 122 10.29 20.19 -5.55
N LYS A 123 11.47 20.68 -5.11
CA LYS A 123 12.17 20.10 -3.96
C LYS A 123 11.35 20.17 -2.67
N THR A 124 10.56 21.23 -2.48
CA THR A 124 9.70 21.36 -1.30
C THR A 124 8.57 20.33 -1.34
N LEU A 125 7.92 20.14 -2.50
CA LEU A 125 6.92 19.10 -2.71
C LEU A 125 7.47 17.70 -2.41
N TRP A 126 8.62 17.35 -3.01
CA TRP A 126 9.27 16.06 -2.77
C TRP A 126 9.62 15.82 -1.31
N THR A 127 10.20 16.82 -0.66
CA THR A 127 10.60 16.71 0.75
C THR A 127 9.36 16.51 1.63
N LEU A 128 8.28 17.23 1.36
CA LEU A 128 7.04 17.10 2.11
C LEU A 128 6.37 15.75 1.86
N ARG A 129 6.31 15.27 0.60
CA ARG A 129 5.76 13.94 0.29
C ARG A 129 6.53 12.84 0.99
N HIS A 130 7.86 12.93 1.00
CA HIS A 130 8.71 11.97 1.72
C HIS A 130 8.42 11.98 3.21
N LEU A 131 8.30 13.16 3.81
CA LEU A 131 7.97 13.33 5.22
C LEU A 131 6.58 12.78 5.58
N VAL A 132 5.58 13.04 4.73
CA VAL A 132 4.22 12.49 4.87
C VAL A 132 4.25 10.97 4.87
N ALA A 133 4.96 10.37 3.91
CA ALA A 133 5.09 8.91 3.81
C ALA A 133 5.86 8.30 4.98
N GLU A 134 6.99 8.89 5.38
CA GLU A 134 7.81 8.41 6.51
C GLU A 134 7.03 8.40 7.83
N LYS A 135 6.14 9.39 8.01
CA LYS A 135 5.29 9.51 9.20
C LYS A 135 3.96 8.77 9.10
N GLY A 136 3.66 8.10 7.98
CA GLY A 136 2.39 7.42 7.75
C GLY A 136 1.18 8.36 7.71
N LEU A 137 1.39 9.64 7.35
CA LEU A 137 0.34 10.66 7.34
C LEU A 137 -0.52 10.61 6.08
N ASP A 138 -0.08 9.90 5.05
CA ASP A 138 -0.87 9.57 3.85
C ASP A 138 -2.19 8.87 4.21
N ARG A 139 -2.13 7.87 5.10
CA ARG A 139 -3.32 7.18 5.62
C ARG A 139 -4.25 8.12 6.38
N GLU A 140 -3.68 9.01 7.18
CA GLU A 140 -4.46 9.97 7.95
C GLU A 140 -5.12 11.04 7.07
N LEU A 141 -4.42 11.55 6.06
CA LEU A 141 -4.95 12.48 5.08
C LEU A 141 -6.12 11.86 4.33
N PHE A 142 -5.99 10.60 3.90
CA PHE A 142 -7.08 9.84 3.29
C PHE A 142 -8.26 9.70 4.25
N ASN A 143 -8.03 9.19 5.47
CA ASN A 143 -9.10 8.94 6.44
C ASN A 143 -9.85 10.22 6.82
N ALA A 144 -9.14 11.30 7.14
CA ALA A 144 -9.76 12.57 7.52
C ALA A 144 -10.61 13.15 6.38
N THR A 145 -10.11 13.06 5.13
CA THR A 145 -10.84 13.52 3.95
C THR A 145 -12.09 12.68 3.74
N THR A 146 -11.97 11.36 3.76
CA THR A 146 -13.10 10.42 3.58
C THR A 146 -14.17 10.59 4.66
N GLU A 147 -13.80 10.67 5.93
CA GLU A 147 -14.75 10.90 7.02
C GLU A 147 -15.49 12.23 6.89
N THR A 148 -14.79 13.27 6.43
CA THR A 148 -15.38 14.59 6.20
C THR A 148 -16.37 14.54 5.04
N LEU A 149 -15.99 13.92 3.92
CA LEU A 149 -16.87 13.77 2.76
C LEU A 149 -18.09 12.92 3.10
N ALA A 150 -17.93 11.82 3.85
CA ALA A 150 -19.05 10.99 4.28
C ALA A 150 -20.09 11.80 5.07
N LYS A 151 -19.64 12.67 5.98
CA LYS A 151 -20.52 13.54 6.78
C LYS A 151 -21.17 14.64 5.94
N VAL A 152 -20.38 15.35 5.12
CA VAL A 152 -20.85 16.49 4.32
C VAL A 152 -21.90 16.05 3.30
N PHE A 153 -21.69 14.90 2.66
CA PHE A 153 -22.61 14.37 1.65
C PHE A 153 -23.69 13.44 2.22
N GLY A 154 -23.66 13.14 3.52
CA GLY A 154 -24.61 12.20 4.14
C GLY A 154 -24.58 10.82 3.48
N VAL A 155 -23.38 10.31 3.19
CA VAL A 155 -23.19 9.05 2.46
C VAL A 155 -23.73 7.89 3.31
N ASP A 156 -24.56 7.05 2.71
CA ASP A 156 -25.00 5.79 3.29
C ASP A 156 -23.85 4.77 3.25
N THR A 157 -23.36 4.36 4.42
CA THR A 157 -22.28 3.40 4.57
C THR A 157 -22.75 1.99 4.87
N SER A 158 -24.07 1.75 4.93
CA SER A 158 -24.65 0.45 5.31
C SER A 158 -24.26 -0.68 4.36
N LYS A 159 -24.13 -0.38 3.06
CA LYS A 159 -23.74 -1.34 2.02
C LYS A 159 -22.39 -0.98 1.42
N GLN A 160 -21.45 -1.90 1.53
CA GLN A 160 -20.10 -1.74 1.01
C GLN A 160 -19.64 -2.98 0.25
N ARG A 161 -18.64 -2.81 -0.62
CA ARG A 161 -17.98 -3.92 -1.30
C ARG A 161 -16.48 -3.79 -1.21
N ILE A 162 -15.79 -4.92 -1.11
CA ILE A 162 -14.32 -4.97 -1.05
C ILE A 162 -13.76 -5.85 -2.17
N ASP A 163 -12.70 -5.36 -2.80
CA ASP A 163 -11.95 -6.11 -3.81
C ASP A 163 -10.46 -5.72 -3.79
N SER A 164 -9.62 -6.58 -4.39
CA SER A 164 -8.17 -6.37 -4.49
C SER A 164 -7.75 -6.03 -5.92
N VAL A 165 -6.91 -4.99 -6.08
CA VAL A 165 -6.34 -4.59 -7.37
C VAL A 165 -4.83 -4.76 -7.33
N HIS A 166 -4.27 -5.48 -8.32
CA HIS A 166 -2.82 -5.65 -8.43
C HIS A 166 -2.18 -4.37 -8.98
N ILE A 167 -1.16 -3.87 -8.28
CA ILE A 167 -0.37 -2.73 -8.72
C ILE A 167 1.06 -3.17 -8.97
N ARG A 168 1.57 -2.77 -10.14
CA ARG A 168 2.95 -3.06 -10.52
C ARG A 168 3.83 -1.89 -10.11
N SER A 169 4.88 -2.19 -9.35
CA SER A 169 5.97 -1.23 -9.19
C SER A 169 6.64 -0.97 -10.54
N ASN A 170 7.03 0.29 -10.79
CA ASN A 170 7.81 0.68 -11.96
C ASN A 170 9.29 0.28 -11.81
N MET A 171 9.53 -0.98 -11.49
CA MET A 171 10.83 -1.57 -11.30
C MET A 171 11.18 -2.50 -12.46
N ARG A 172 12.47 -2.56 -12.80
CA ARG A 172 12.96 -3.53 -13.78
C ARG A 172 12.72 -4.96 -13.28
N ARG A 173 12.29 -5.86 -14.16
CA ARG A 173 12.22 -7.30 -13.82
C ARG A 173 13.63 -7.88 -13.77
N LEU A 174 14.02 -8.39 -12.61
CA LEU A 174 15.34 -8.98 -12.40
C LEU A 174 15.22 -10.50 -12.26
N GLY A 175 16.09 -11.22 -12.96
CA GLY A 175 16.35 -12.62 -12.67
C GLY A 175 17.28 -12.77 -11.46
N ARG A 176 17.43 -14.00 -10.95
CA ARG A 176 18.18 -14.29 -9.72
C ARG A 176 19.60 -13.72 -9.73
N ILE A 177 20.37 -13.94 -10.80
CA ILE A 177 21.74 -13.38 -10.91
C ILE A 177 21.74 -11.86 -10.81
N CYS A 178 20.78 -11.19 -11.48
CA CYS A 178 20.67 -9.73 -11.45
C CYS A 178 20.24 -9.20 -10.09
N ILE A 179 19.44 -9.95 -9.31
CA ILE A 179 19.11 -9.56 -7.92
C ILE A 179 20.38 -9.49 -7.07
N PHE A 180 21.25 -10.52 -7.15
CA PHE A 180 22.52 -10.52 -6.44
C PHE A 180 23.44 -9.40 -6.92
N SER A 181 23.70 -9.32 -8.23
CA SER A 181 24.67 -8.35 -8.77
C SER A 181 24.22 -6.90 -8.59
N GLN A 182 22.93 -6.59 -8.75
CA GLN A 182 22.38 -5.25 -8.51
C GLN A 182 22.46 -4.89 -7.03
N SER A 183 22.19 -5.84 -6.12
CA SER A 183 22.28 -5.58 -4.68
C SER A 183 23.72 -5.26 -4.26
N ILE A 184 24.69 -6.04 -4.76
CA ILE A 184 26.13 -5.76 -4.55
C ILE A 184 26.50 -4.38 -5.10
N HIS A 185 26.12 -4.08 -6.34
CA HIS A 185 26.38 -2.79 -6.98
C HIS A 185 25.83 -1.62 -6.13
N ASN A 186 24.55 -1.69 -5.75
CA ASN A 186 23.90 -0.64 -4.95
C ASN A 186 24.61 -0.43 -3.61
N PHE A 187 25.01 -1.52 -2.94
CA PHE A 187 25.80 -1.46 -1.71
C PHE A 187 27.16 -0.78 -1.93
N LEU A 188 27.91 -1.17 -2.95
CA LEU A 188 29.24 -0.60 -3.23
C LEU A 188 29.16 0.91 -3.56
N ILE A 189 28.17 1.34 -4.35
CA ILE A 189 27.94 2.76 -4.65
C ILE A 189 27.60 3.54 -3.39
N ASN A 190 26.71 3.01 -2.54
CA ASN A 190 26.33 3.67 -1.30
C ASN A 190 27.50 3.75 -0.32
N LEU A 191 28.28 2.67 -0.20
CA LEU A 191 29.48 2.61 0.64
C LEU A 191 30.54 3.62 0.16
N LYS A 192 30.79 3.70 -1.15
CA LYS A 192 31.71 4.70 -1.74
C LYS A 192 31.27 6.13 -1.41
N ARG A 193 29.96 6.40 -1.49
CA ARG A 193 29.39 7.72 -1.23
C ARG A 193 29.45 8.13 0.25
N GLN A 194 29.14 7.20 1.16
CA GLN A 194 29.00 7.52 2.59
C GLN A 194 30.23 7.19 3.45
N ARG A 195 31.05 6.22 3.05
CA ARG A 195 32.13 5.62 3.84
C ARG A 195 33.35 5.31 2.96
N ARG A 196 33.90 6.35 2.32
CA ARG A 196 34.96 6.22 1.32
C ARG A 196 36.21 5.47 1.81
N ALA A 197 36.67 5.72 3.03
CA ALA A 197 37.84 5.05 3.58
C ALA A 197 37.65 3.53 3.71
N ILE A 198 36.44 3.08 4.08
CA ILE A 198 36.10 1.65 4.16
C ILE A 198 36.02 1.06 2.75
N PHE A 199 35.37 1.76 1.82
CA PHE A 199 35.26 1.35 0.42
C PHE A 199 36.62 1.08 -0.23
N GLU A 200 37.62 1.94 0.03
CA GLU A 200 38.97 1.81 -0.55
C GLU A 200 39.74 0.57 -0.06
N THR A 201 39.24 -0.13 0.98
CA THR A 201 39.83 -1.40 1.45
C THR A 201 39.38 -2.62 0.64
N ILE A 202 38.33 -2.50 -0.19
CA ILE A 202 37.75 -3.63 -0.94
C ILE A 202 38.67 -4.05 -2.09
N GLU A 203 38.77 -5.36 -2.32
CA GLU A 203 39.59 -5.95 -3.40
C GLU A 203 39.17 -5.42 -4.77
N LYS A 204 40.16 -5.04 -5.58
CA LYS A 204 39.94 -4.38 -6.87
C LYS A 204 39.17 -5.29 -7.83
N GLU A 205 39.43 -6.59 -7.80
CA GLU A 205 38.79 -7.60 -8.64
C GLU A 205 37.27 -7.67 -8.39
N LEU A 206 36.84 -7.45 -7.14
CA LEU A 206 35.42 -7.39 -6.79
C LEU A 206 34.81 -6.07 -7.28
N LEU A 207 35.51 -4.95 -7.08
CA LEU A 207 35.05 -3.64 -7.53
C LEU A 207 34.88 -3.61 -9.07
N ASP A 208 35.86 -4.11 -9.82
CA ASP A 208 35.83 -4.13 -11.28
C ASP A 208 34.65 -4.94 -11.83
N ARG A 209 34.22 -5.98 -11.10
CA ARG A 209 33.11 -6.88 -11.47
C ARG A 209 31.73 -6.27 -11.27
N TYR A 210 31.55 -5.39 -10.28
CA TYR A 210 30.22 -4.90 -9.90
C TYR A 210 30.02 -3.40 -10.00
N LEU A 211 31.07 -2.57 -10.00
CA LEU A 211 30.93 -1.14 -9.79
C LEU A 211 30.47 -0.37 -11.03
N THR A 212 30.83 -0.80 -12.24
CA THR A 212 30.50 -0.07 -13.47
C THR A 212 29.22 -0.60 -14.11
N GLU A 213 28.46 0.27 -14.79
CA GLU A 213 27.26 -0.14 -15.54
C GLU A 213 27.57 -1.20 -16.61
N LYS A 214 28.74 -1.08 -17.26
CA LYS A 214 29.21 -2.08 -18.23
C LYS A 214 29.40 -3.45 -17.59
N ALA A 215 30.05 -3.50 -16.43
CA ALA A 215 30.25 -4.75 -15.70
C ALA A 215 28.92 -5.32 -15.18
N LEU A 216 28.00 -4.47 -14.73
CA LEU A 216 26.66 -4.87 -14.34
C LEU A 216 25.85 -5.43 -15.52
N GLY A 217 26.00 -4.84 -16.70
CA GLY A 217 25.39 -5.28 -17.95
C GLY A 217 25.80 -6.70 -18.35
N CYS A 218 27.01 -7.13 -18.03
CA CYS A 218 27.47 -8.49 -18.30
C CYS A 218 26.60 -9.57 -17.63
N PHE A 219 26.04 -9.29 -16.45
CA PHE A 219 25.14 -10.21 -15.75
C PHE A 219 23.78 -10.40 -16.45
N SER A 220 23.38 -9.46 -17.31
CA SER A 220 22.17 -9.59 -18.14
C SER A 220 22.40 -10.44 -19.39
N LEU A 221 23.65 -10.77 -19.72
CA LEU A 221 24.05 -11.48 -20.95
C LEU A 221 24.51 -12.93 -20.69
N VAL A 222 24.31 -13.43 -19.47
CA VAL A 222 24.76 -14.77 -19.06
C VAL A 222 23.97 -15.85 -19.80
N LYS A 223 24.67 -16.79 -20.43
CA LYS A 223 24.04 -17.92 -21.13
C LYS A 223 23.43 -18.90 -20.14
N PRO A 224 22.34 -19.62 -20.49
CA PRO A 224 21.75 -20.64 -19.63
C PRO A 224 22.75 -21.70 -19.13
N SER A 225 23.71 -22.11 -19.98
CA SER A 225 24.76 -23.08 -19.64
C SER A 225 25.75 -22.59 -18.57
N GLU A 226 25.87 -21.28 -18.38
CA GLU A 226 26.80 -20.64 -17.43
C GLU A 226 26.09 -20.11 -16.19
N SER A 227 24.75 -20.13 -16.20
CA SER A 227 23.90 -19.52 -15.18
C SER A 227 24.18 -20.05 -13.77
N ALA A 228 24.33 -21.37 -13.60
CA ALA A 228 24.60 -22.00 -12.31
C ALA A 228 25.95 -21.54 -11.71
N LYS A 229 27.01 -21.57 -12.51
CA LYS A 229 28.36 -21.15 -12.11
C LYS A 229 28.42 -19.65 -11.78
N THR A 230 27.76 -18.82 -12.59
CA THR A 230 27.66 -17.39 -12.33
C THR A 230 26.88 -17.12 -11.04
N LEU A 231 25.77 -17.82 -10.82
CA LEU A 231 24.97 -17.69 -9.60
C LEU A 231 25.76 -18.08 -8.33
N GLU A 232 26.55 -19.15 -8.40
CA GLU A 232 27.48 -19.54 -7.33
C GLU A 232 28.54 -18.47 -7.07
N THR A 233 29.09 -17.87 -8.13
CA THR A 233 30.10 -16.81 -8.01
C THR A 233 29.52 -15.57 -7.33
N VAL A 234 28.39 -15.04 -7.82
CA VAL A 234 27.77 -13.82 -7.27
C VAL A 234 27.26 -14.02 -5.84
N SER A 235 26.78 -15.22 -5.51
CA SER A 235 26.34 -15.53 -4.15
C SER A 235 27.52 -15.60 -3.17
N ARG A 236 28.65 -16.20 -3.58
CA ARG A 236 29.88 -16.22 -2.78
C ARG A 236 30.46 -14.81 -2.57
N ASP A 237 30.48 -13.98 -3.61
CA ASP A 237 30.95 -12.60 -3.48
C ASP A 237 30.09 -11.80 -2.50
N LEU A 238 28.77 -11.99 -2.56
CA LEU A 238 27.83 -11.36 -1.62
C LEU A 238 28.11 -11.82 -0.18
N LEU A 239 28.27 -13.14 0.04
CA LEU A 239 28.60 -13.69 1.34
C LEU A 239 29.91 -13.12 1.89
N LEU A 240 30.95 -13.01 1.05
CA LEU A 240 32.24 -12.42 1.44
C LEU A 240 32.10 -10.98 1.91
N LEU A 241 31.31 -10.16 1.21
CA LEU A 241 31.02 -8.79 1.64
C LEU A 241 30.27 -8.75 2.99
N VAL A 242 29.29 -9.64 3.17
CA VAL A 242 28.51 -9.70 4.41
C VAL A 242 29.38 -10.15 5.59
N GLU A 243 30.18 -11.20 5.45
CA GLU A 243 31.07 -11.68 6.51
C GLU A 243 32.13 -10.65 6.86
N ARG A 244 32.73 -10.00 5.86
CA ARG A 244 33.74 -8.96 6.04
C ARG A 244 33.25 -7.81 6.92
N PHE A 245 32.01 -7.36 6.72
CA PHE A 245 31.47 -6.17 7.37
C PHE A 245 30.46 -6.45 8.49
N ARG A 246 30.22 -7.73 8.85
CA ARG A 246 29.20 -8.12 9.85
C ARG A 246 29.39 -7.44 11.21
N GLN A 247 30.63 -7.14 11.60
CA GLN A 247 30.96 -6.49 12.88
C GLN A 247 31.17 -4.97 12.77
N ASP A 248 31.17 -4.40 11.56
CA ASP A 248 31.37 -2.97 11.36
C ASP A 248 30.05 -2.20 11.46
N LYS A 249 29.82 -1.57 12.62
CA LYS A 249 28.60 -0.79 12.89
C LYS A 249 28.35 0.33 11.87
N GLN A 250 29.39 0.90 11.25
CA GLN A 250 29.22 1.97 10.26
C GLN A 250 28.67 1.44 8.93
N VAL A 251 28.96 0.17 8.62
CA VAL A 251 28.50 -0.49 7.41
C VAL A 251 27.16 -1.18 7.65
N THR A 252 26.98 -1.84 8.80
CA THR A 252 25.73 -2.53 9.13
C THR A 252 24.56 -1.58 9.33
N SER A 253 24.80 -0.29 9.62
CA SER A 253 23.75 0.73 9.66
C SER A 253 23.24 1.15 8.28
N LEU A 254 23.88 0.72 7.18
CA LEU A 254 23.44 1.09 5.83
C LEU A 254 22.26 0.23 5.40
N THR A 255 21.19 0.86 4.91
CA THR A 255 20.01 0.15 4.36
C THR A 255 20.40 -0.82 3.24
N THR A 256 21.34 -0.44 2.38
CA THR A 256 21.87 -1.30 1.30
C THR A 256 22.62 -2.53 1.82
N PHE A 257 23.20 -2.48 3.02
CA PHE A 257 23.77 -3.67 3.66
C PHE A 257 22.66 -4.60 4.16
N GLY A 258 21.58 -4.04 4.73
CA GLY A 258 20.36 -4.79 5.05
C GLY A 258 19.77 -5.53 3.85
N VAL A 259 19.81 -4.93 2.66
CA VAL A 259 19.41 -5.60 1.41
C VAL A 259 20.31 -6.80 1.07
N LEU A 260 21.64 -6.71 1.28
CA LEU A 260 22.52 -7.88 1.09
C LEU A 260 22.15 -9.02 2.03
N LEU A 261 21.90 -8.72 3.31
CA LEU A 261 21.45 -9.70 4.29
C LEU A 261 20.11 -10.34 3.88
N ARG A 262 19.18 -9.53 3.38
CA ARG A 262 17.88 -9.99 2.87
C ARG A 262 18.07 -10.96 1.70
N VAL A 263 18.91 -10.62 0.72
CA VAL A 263 19.20 -11.51 -0.43
C VAL A 263 19.74 -12.85 0.04
N LEU A 264 20.71 -12.87 0.97
CA LEU A 264 21.24 -14.13 1.51
C LEU A 264 20.16 -14.95 2.21
N LYS A 265 19.39 -14.33 3.11
CA LYS A 265 18.30 -14.98 3.84
C LYS A 265 17.27 -15.59 2.88
N ASP A 266 16.90 -14.84 1.85
CA ASP A 266 15.84 -15.22 0.94
C ASP A 266 16.32 -16.31 -0.02
N GLN A 267 17.56 -16.24 -0.50
CA GLN A 267 18.08 -17.03 -1.62
C GLN A 267 19.02 -18.18 -1.23
N CYS A 268 19.54 -18.20 0.00
CA CYS A 268 20.56 -19.15 0.44
C CYS A 268 20.18 -19.82 1.77
N ASP A 269 20.64 -21.06 1.95
CA ASP A 269 20.61 -21.78 3.22
C ASP A 269 21.99 -21.65 3.88
N LEU A 270 22.03 -20.96 5.02
CA LEU A 270 23.22 -20.77 5.86
C LEU A 270 23.24 -21.86 6.92
N ALA A 271 23.80 -23.01 6.57
CA ALA A 271 24.07 -24.13 7.48
C ALA A 271 25.45 -24.70 7.15
N ASP A 272 26.09 -25.38 8.10
CA ASP A 272 27.43 -26.01 8.03
C ASP A 272 27.57 -27.07 6.91
N ALA A 273 27.43 -26.66 5.66
CA ALA A 273 27.45 -27.49 4.47
C ALA A 273 28.57 -27.03 3.54
N GLY A 274 29.78 -27.52 3.80
CA GLY A 274 30.91 -27.50 2.86
C GLY A 274 31.91 -26.34 3.00
N PRO A 275 32.96 -26.31 2.14
CA PRO A 275 34.13 -25.42 2.27
C PRO A 275 33.81 -23.91 2.26
N THR A 276 32.61 -23.53 1.86
CA THR A 276 32.13 -22.15 1.67
C THR A 276 31.01 -21.73 2.62
N GLY A 277 30.51 -22.63 3.48
CA GLY A 277 29.51 -22.30 4.52
C GLY A 277 28.13 -21.85 4.02
N MET A 278 27.78 -22.11 2.75
CA MET A 278 26.51 -21.65 2.14
C MET A 278 26.07 -22.52 0.96
N ALA A 279 24.77 -22.83 0.89
CA ALA A 279 24.13 -23.46 -0.27
C ALA A 279 23.02 -22.57 -0.87
N LEU A 280 22.84 -22.61 -2.19
CA LEU A 280 21.75 -21.90 -2.88
C LEU A 280 20.44 -22.67 -2.76
N LYS A 281 19.35 -21.98 -2.40
CA LYS A 281 18.01 -22.59 -2.41
C LYS A 281 17.59 -22.99 -3.82
N GLU A 282 16.82 -24.07 -3.92
CA GLU A 282 16.13 -24.42 -5.15
C GLU A 282 15.03 -23.40 -5.48
N PRO A 283 14.72 -23.14 -6.77
CA PRO A 283 13.70 -22.16 -7.15
C PRO A 283 12.34 -22.37 -6.46
N LYS A 284 11.92 -23.63 -6.27
CA LYS A 284 10.65 -23.98 -5.62
C LYS A 284 10.61 -23.69 -4.11
N LYS A 285 11.76 -23.49 -3.47
CA LYS A 285 11.89 -23.17 -2.04
C LYS A 285 11.98 -21.67 -1.78
N ILE A 286 12.04 -20.84 -2.82
CA ILE A 286 12.04 -19.39 -2.70
C ILE A 286 10.60 -18.95 -2.44
N LEU A 287 10.39 -18.26 -1.32
CA LEU A 287 9.08 -17.75 -0.93
C LEU A 287 8.65 -16.60 -1.86
N SER A 288 7.35 -16.44 -2.06
CA SER A 288 6.76 -15.29 -2.76
C SER A 288 7.10 -13.94 -2.12
N SER A 289 7.38 -13.94 -0.82
CA SER A 289 7.84 -12.79 -0.05
C SER A 289 9.35 -12.47 -0.21
N SER A 290 10.07 -13.22 -1.05
CA SER A 290 11.50 -12.97 -1.29
C SER A 290 11.71 -11.64 -1.99
N LEU A 291 12.85 -10.99 -1.77
CA LEU A 291 13.25 -9.78 -2.49
C LEU A 291 13.14 -9.96 -4.00
N GLN A 292 12.30 -9.16 -4.65
CA GLN A 292 12.12 -9.15 -6.11
C GLN A 292 13.09 -8.19 -6.81
N ASN A 293 13.34 -7.02 -6.22
CA ASN A 293 14.24 -6.01 -6.75
C ASN A 293 14.82 -5.14 -5.62
N PRO A 294 16.15 -4.91 -5.54
CA PRO A 294 16.74 -4.04 -4.52
C PRO A 294 16.37 -2.56 -4.65
N SER A 295 15.83 -2.12 -5.79
CA SER A 295 15.33 -0.75 -5.97
C SER A 295 13.94 -0.54 -5.35
N ASP A 296 13.20 -1.61 -5.10
CA ASP A 296 11.89 -1.59 -4.43
C ASP A 296 11.75 -2.85 -3.55
N PRO A 297 12.35 -2.83 -2.35
CA PRO A 297 12.47 -4.03 -1.51
C PRO A 297 11.16 -4.57 -0.93
N ASP A 298 10.10 -3.76 -0.90
CA ASP A 298 8.81 -4.11 -0.30
C ASP A 298 7.87 -4.80 -1.30
N ALA A 299 8.17 -4.69 -2.60
CA ALA A 299 7.43 -5.35 -3.65
C ALA A 299 7.58 -6.88 -3.58
N GLY A 300 6.45 -7.57 -3.56
CA GLY A 300 6.35 -9.02 -3.47
C GLY A 300 6.07 -9.67 -4.82
N TYR A 301 5.71 -10.94 -4.78
CA TYR A 301 5.34 -11.72 -5.96
C TYR A 301 4.06 -12.51 -5.73
N ASP A 302 3.10 -12.32 -6.63
CA ASP A 302 1.95 -13.20 -6.78
C ASP A 302 2.17 -14.17 -7.96
N ALA A 303 1.75 -15.43 -7.80
CA ALA A 303 1.94 -16.46 -8.82
C ALA A 303 1.11 -16.23 -10.09
N HIS A 304 -0.02 -15.53 -9.99
CA HIS A 304 -0.93 -15.26 -11.10
C HIS A 304 -0.74 -13.85 -11.68
N LYS A 305 -0.58 -12.86 -10.82
CA LYS A 305 -0.55 -11.43 -11.15
C LYS A 305 0.89 -10.89 -11.34
N GLY A 306 1.88 -11.55 -10.73
CA GLY A 306 3.31 -11.25 -10.87
C GLY A 306 3.87 -10.34 -9.76
N GLN A 307 4.96 -9.64 -10.06
CA GLN A 307 5.66 -8.77 -9.10
C GLN A 307 4.90 -7.48 -8.82
N GLY A 308 4.95 -6.99 -7.58
CA GLY A 308 4.42 -5.69 -7.17
C GLY A 308 3.71 -5.71 -5.83
N TYR A 309 2.58 -5.02 -5.80
CA TYR A 309 1.71 -4.80 -4.66
C TYR A 309 0.28 -5.21 -5.01
N GLN A 310 -0.57 -5.29 -4.01
CA GLN A 310 -2.01 -5.28 -4.17
C GLN A 310 -2.60 -4.18 -3.29
N ILE A 311 -3.70 -3.61 -3.72
CA ILE A 311 -4.48 -2.68 -2.92
C ILE A 311 -5.82 -3.30 -2.63
N GLN A 312 -6.17 -3.37 -1.36
CA GLN A 312 -7.51 -3.69 -0.87
C GLN A 312 -8.32 -2.41 -0.84
N VAL A 313 -9.42 -2.35 -1.60
CA VAL A 313 -10.28 -1.17 -1.68
C VAL A 313 -11.67 -1.55 -1.24
N MET A 314 -12.19 -0.82 -0.25
CA MET A 314 -13.60 -0.91 0.15
C MET A 314 -14.33 0.37 -0.21
N GLU A 315 -15.50 0.25 -0.81
CA GLU A 315 -16.32 1.39 -1.20
C GLU A 315 -17.81 1.17 -0.93
N THR A 316 -18.55 2.25 -0.72
CA THR A 316 -20.01 2.24 -0.66
C THR A 316 -20.61 2.07 -2.05
N TYR A 317 -21.83 1.53 -2.12
CA TYR A 317 -22.58 1.45 -3.37
C TYR A 317 -24.08 1.65 -3.15
N CYS A 318 -24.77 2.12 -4.20
CA CYS A 318 -26.22 2.26 -4.24
C CYS A 318 -26.84 1.18 -5.13
N ASP A 319 -27.69 0.34 -4.56
CA ASP A 319 -28.43 -0.71 -5.28
C ASP A 319 -29.90 -0.36 -5.56
N SER A 320 -30.24 0.93 -5.51
CA SER A 320 -31.57 1.42 -5.89
C SER A 320 -31.93 0.96 -7.31
N PRO A 321 -33.17 0.48 -7.56
CA PRO A 321 -33.60 0.11 -8.90
C PRO A 321 -33.78 1.33 -9.81
N ASP A 322 -33.84 2.55 -9.25
CA ASP A 322 -33.92 3.79 -10.02
C ASP A 322 -32.53 4.28 -10.45
N GLU A 323 -32.32 4.35 -11.76
CA GLU A 323 -31.05 4.77 -12.36
C GLU A 323 -30.70 6.22 -12.03
N ALA A 324 -31.68 7.13 -12.04
CA ALA A 324 -31.45 8.53 -11.74
C ALA A 324 -30.99 8.75 -10.29
N THR A 325 -31.48 7.93 -9.36
CA THR A 325 -31.00 7.91 -7.97
C THR A 325 -29.56 7.40 -7.89
N ARG A 326 -29.24 6.29 -8.57
CA ARG A 326 -27.86 5.75 -8.57
C ARG A 326 -26.84 6.73 -9.12
N GLU A 327 -27.13 7.39 -10.25
CA GLU A 327 -26.21 8.36 -10.88
C GLU A 327 -25.92 9.58 -9.98
N LYS A 328 -26.87 9.97 -9.13
CA LYS A 328 -26.72 11.10 -8.20
C LYS A 328 -26.16 10.69 -6.85
N THR A 329 -26.13 9.40 -6.53
CA THR A 329 -25.62 8.91 -5.25
C THR A 329 -24.10 8.86 -5.30
N LEU A 330 -23.45 9.50 -4.33
CA LEU A 330 -22.00 9.45 -4.19
C LEU A 330 -21.59 8.10 -3.59
N ASN A 331 -20.86 7.31 -4.37
CA ASN A 331 -20.12 6.15 -3.86
C ASN A 331 -18.77 6.64 -3.34
N LEU A 332 -18.41 6.22 -2.13
CA LEU A 332 -17.22 6.70 -1.44
C LEU A 332 -16.31 5.53 -1.11
N ILE A 333 -15.03 5.68 -1.43
CA ILE A 333 -14.00 4.74 -0.98
C ILE A 333 -13.80 4.97 0.52
N THR A 334 -14.14 3.96 1.33
CA THR A 334 -14.10 4.04 2.78
C THR A 334 -12.79 3.50 3.34
N HIS A 335 -12.14 2.55 2.68
CA HIS A 335 -10.91 1.93 3.15
C HIS A 335 -9.98 1.61 1.97
N VAL A 336 -8.68 1.84 2.18
CA VAL A 336 -7.60 1.50 1.27
C VAL A 336 -6.45 0.94 2.10
N GLU A 337 -6.01 -0.27 1.79
CA GLU A 337 -4.79 -0.85 2.37
C GLU A 337 -3.88 -1.36 1.26
N ILE A 338 -2.61 -0.96 1.30
CA ILE A 338 -1.60 -1.35 0.33
C ILE A 338 -0.75 -2.46 0.93
N GLU A 339 -0.70 -3.59 0.24
CA GLU A 339 0.02 -4.77 0.68
C GLU A 339 0.99 -5.26 -0.39
N SER A 340 2.02 -5.98 0.03
CA SER A 340 2.91 -6.66 -0.89
C SER A 340 2.13 -7.75 -1.65
N ALA A 341 2.39 -7.95 -2.95
CA ALA A 341 1.57 -8.83 -3.80
C ALA A 341 1.45 -10.29 -3.34
N HIS A 342 2.33 -10.75 -2.46
CA HIS A 342 2.31 -12.13 -1.95
C HIS A 342 1.27 -12.36 -0.83
N VAL A 343 0.67 -11.28 -0.31
CA VAL A 343 -0.32 -11.34 0.76
C VAL A 343 -1.64 -11.89 0.20
N SER A 344 -2.36 -12.68 0.99
CA SER A 344 -3.63 -13.26 0.56
C SER A 344 -4.81 -12.40 0.98
N ASP A 345 -5.74 -12.17 0.06
CA ASP A 345 -7.02 -11.46 0.27
C ASP A 345 -7.84 -12.01 1.45
N PHE A 346 -7.66 -13.28 1.80
CA PHE A 346 -8.26 -13.89 3.00
C PHE A 346 -8.04 -13.06 4.27
N HIS A 347 -6.89 -12.38 4.39
CA HIS A 347 -6.52 -11.62 5.58
C HIS A 347 -7.01 -10.16 5.58
N ALA A 348 -7.60 -9.68 4.48
CA ALA A 348 -7.89 -8.25 4.29
C ALA A 348 -9.24 -7.79 4.88
N LEU A 349 -10.25 -8.66 4.91
CA LEU A 349 -11.62 -8.28 5.26
C LEU A 349 -11.75 -7.74 6.69
N ILE A 350 -11.20 -8.44 7.68
CA ILE A 350 -11.35 -8.06 9.09
C ILE A 350 -10.62 -6.74 9.41
N PRO A 351 -9.37 -6.51 8.97
CA PRO A 351 -8.74 -5.19 9.09
C PRO A 351 -9.55 -4.05 8.47
N ALA A 352 -10.21 -4.27 7.32
CA ALA A 352 -11.06 -3.27 6.68
C ALA A 352 -12.31 -2.94 7.54
N VAL A 353 -12.95 -3.96 8.13
CA VAL A 353 -14.08 -3.80 9.05
C VAL A 353 -13.66 -3.07 10.32
N GLU A 354 -12.54 -3.44 10.94
CA GLU A 354 -12.02 -2.76 12.13
C GLU A 354 -11.69 -1.29 11.85
N SER A 355 -10.98 -1.02 10.75
CA SER A 355 -10.63 0.34 10.31
C SER A 355 -11.86 1.23 10.09
N THR A 356 -12.91 0.70 9.46
CA THR A 356 -14.14 1.48 9.22
C THR A 356 -14.97 1.65 10.49
N LYS A 357 -14.98 0.64 11.38
CA LYS A 357 -15.64 0.74 12.69
C LYS A 357 -15.04 1.82 13.56
N GLU A 358 -13.72 1.91 13.64
CA GLU A 358 -13.03 2.97 14.40
C GLU A 358 -13.37 4.39 13.89
N ARG A 359 -13.69 4.51 12.60
CA ARG A 359 -14.00 5.78 11.94
C ARG A 359 -15.50 6.07 11.81
N GLY A 360 -16.36 5.21 12.34
CA GLY A 360 -17.81 5.36 12.26
C GLY A 360 -18.39 5.17 10.84
N LEU A 361 -17.71 4.40 10.00
CA LEU A 361 -18.08 4.07 8.61
C LEU A 361 -18.35 2.57 8.43
N VAL A 362 -18.62 1.84 9.51
CA VAL A 362 -18.83 0.38 9.47
C VAL A 362 -20.09 0.05 8.65
N PRO A 363 -20.03 -0.95 7.75
CA PRO A 363 -21.20 -1.41 7.01
C PRO A 363 -22.07 -2.37 7.83
N GLU A 364 -23.33 -2.49 7.41
CA GLU A 364 -24.21 -3.59 7.82
C GLU A 364 -23.99 -4.81 6.92
N GLU A 365 -23.71 -4.59 5.62
CA GLU A 365 -23.49 -5.62 4.60
C GLU A 365 -22.22 -5.36 3.79
N ILE A 366 -21.39 -6.39 3.61
CA ILE A 366 -20.23 -6.38 2.72
C ILE A 366 -20.39 -7.41 1.61
N LEU A 367 -20.34 -6.96 0.36
CA LEU A 367 -20.14 -7.83 -0.81
C LEU A 367 -18.64 -8.07 -1.02
N ALA A 368 -18.25 -9.33 -1.17
CA ALA A 368 -16.87 -9.69 -1.43
C ALA A 368 -16.75 -10.98 -2.25
N ASP A 369 -15.59 -11.16 -2.89
CA ASP A 369 -15.25 -12.41 -3.55
C ASP A 369 -15.11 -13.58 -2.55
N SER A 370 -15.15 -14.79 -3.08
CA SER A 370 -15.17 -16.03 -2.31
C SER A 370 -13.97 -16.23 -1.38
N LEU A 371 -12.81 -15.62 -1.67
CA LEU A 371 -11.62 -15.66 -0.82
C LEU A 371 -11.80 -14.89 0.50
N TYR A 372 -12.60 -13.83 0.50
CA TYR A 372 -12.92 -13.06 1.70
C TYR A 372 -13.97 -13.76 2.57
N GLY A 373 -14.82 -14.59 1.95
CA GLY A 373 -15.97 -15.28 2.51
C GLY A 373 -15.71 -16.49 3.40
N SER A 374 -14.53 -16.62 4.00
CA SER A 374 -14.19 -17.78 4.83
C SER A 374 -15.07 -17.86 6.08
N GLU A 375 -15.24 -19.07 6.64
CA GLU A 375 -16.01 -19.27 7.88
C GLU A 375 -15.48 -18.40 9.03
N GLU A 376 -14.15 -18.35 9.19
CA GLU A 376 -13.48 -17.51 10.18
C GLU A 376 -13.78 -16.01 10.00
N ASN A 377 -13.73 -15.52 8.76
CA ASN A 377 -14.03 -14.11 8.47
C ASN A 377 -15.50 -13.79 8.71
N ARG A 378 -16.42 -14.70 8.36
CA ARG A 378 -17.86 -14.51 8.56
C ARG A 378 -18.21 -14.47 10.05
N GLU A 379 -17.60 -15.32 10.87
CA GLU A 379 -17.79 -15.30 12.33
C GLU A 379 -17.28 -13.99 12.93
N LYS A 380 -16.05 -13.58 12.60
CA LYS A 380 -15.46 -12.33 13.11
C LYS A 380 -16.21 -11.07 12.65
N ALA A 381 -16.64 -11.03 11.39
CA ALA A 381 -17.44 -9.93 10.86
C ALA A 381 -18.80 -9.84 11.56
N LYS A 382 -19.43 -10.98 11.85
CA LYS A 382 -20.69 -11.03 12.60
C LYS A 382 -20.55 -10.51 14.03
N ASP A 383 -19.43 -10.79 14.71
CA ASP A 383 -19.13 -10.21 16.03
C ASP A 383 -19.00 -8.67 15.97
N ALA A 384 -18.64 -8.13 14.79
CA ALA A 384 -18.62 -6.69 14.53
C ALA A 384 -19.98 -6.13 14.06
N GLY A 385 -21.00 -6.97 13.88
CA GLY A 385 -22.32 -6.57 13.40
C GLY A 385 -22.46 -6.51 11.87
N VAL A 386 -21.54 -7.13 11.14
CA VAL A 386 -21.46 -7.06 9.67
C VAL A 386 -21.84 -8.39 9.03
N GLU A 387 -22.75 -8.37 8.07
CA GLU A 387 -23.07 -9.52 7.22
C GLU A 387 -22.14 -9.56 6.00
N VAL A 388 -21.48 -10.70 5.78
CA VAL A 388 -20.59 -10.91 4.63
C VAL A 388 -21.30 -11.78 3.60
N ILE A 389 -21.51 -11.21 2.41
CA ILE A 389 -22.12 -11.88 1.27
C ILE A 389 -21.02 -12.18 0.25
N SER A 390 -20.75 -13.47 0.09
CA SER A 390 -19.71 -13.96 -0.81
C SER A 390 -20.14 -15.27 -1.47
N PRO A 391 -19.74 -15.51 -2.74
CA PRO A 391 -20.01 -16.78 -3.39
C PRO A 391 -19.26 -17.94 -2.69
N VAL A 392 -19.82 -19.14 -2.80
CA VAL A 392 -19.16 -20.36 -2.28
C VAL A 392 -17.95 -20.69 -3.15
N MET A 393 -16.82 -21.05 -2.53
CA MET A 393 -15.62 -21.47 -3.24
C MET A 393 -15.85 -22.74 -4.08
N GLY A 394 -15.41 -22.69 -5.34
CA GLY A 394 -15.39 -23.82 -6.26
C GLY A 394 -16.34 -23.67 -7.45
N THR A 395 -15.92 -24.14 -8.62
CA THR A 395 -16.77 -24.22 -9.81
C THR A 395 -17.62 -25.49 -9.71
N PRO A 396 -18.96 -25.40 -9.79
CA PRO A 396 -19.79 -26.59 -9.96
C PRO A 396 -19.36 -27.26 -11.27
N LYS A 397 -18.84 -28.49 -11.20
CA LYS A 397 -18.56 -29.27 -12.40
C LYS A 397 -19.87 -29.87 -12.88
N GLU A 398 -20.30 -29.50 -14.08
CA GLU A 398 -21.47 -30.11 -14.73
C GLU A 398 -21.34 -31.64 -14.75
N GLY A 399 -22.38 -32.34 -14.30
CA GLY A 399 -22.42 -33.80 -14.23
C GLY A 399 -21.81 -34.43 -12.96
N THR A 400 -21.38 -33.64 -11.97
CA THR A 400 -20.96 -34.16 -10.66
C THR A 400 -21.73 -33.51 -9.52
N PHE A 401 -22.20 -34.31 -8.56
CA PHE A 401 -22.82 -33.80 -7.34
C PHE A 401 -21.78 -33.05 -6.49
N GLY A 402 -22.07 -31.79 -6.15
CA GLY A 402 -21.34 -30.99 -5.19
C GLY A 402 -21.89 -31.15 -3.77
N LEU A 403 -21.24 -30.53 -2.78
CA LEU A 403 -21.68 -30.60 -1.38
C LEU A 403 -23.09 -29.98 -1.17
N ALA A 404 -23.48 -29.01 -2.00
CA ALA A 404 -24.77 -28.36 -1.95
C ALA A 404 -25.95 -29.29 -2.34
N ASP A 405 -25.68 -30.36 -3.09
CA ASP A 405 -26.70 -31.33 -3.50
C ASP A 405 -27.07 -32.31 -2.36
N PHE A 406 -26.32 -32.28 -1.26
CA PHE A 406 -26.52 -33.12 -0.09
C PHE A 406 -27.17 -32.31 1.03
N PRO A 407 -28.44 -32.55 1.38
CA PRO A 407 -29.09 -31.90 2.50
C PRO A 407 -28.28 -32.09 3.79
N GLN A 408 -28.08 -31.02 4.55
CA GLN A 408 -27.33 -31.05 5.81
C GLN A 408 -28.26 -30.81 7.00
N THR A 409 -27.91 -31.41 8.13
CA THR A 409 -28.52 -31.15 9.44
C THR A 409 -28.01 -29.83 10.02
N ASP A 410 -28.71 -29.28 11.01
CA ASP A 410 -28.33 -28.05 11.76
C ASP A 410 -26.92 -28.11 12.39
N LYS A 411 -26.28 -29.29 12.42
CA LYS A 411 -24.91 -29.52 12.90
C LYS A 411 -23.89 -29.70 11.76
N GLY A 412 -24.23 -29.30 10.53
CA GLY A 412 -23.35 -29.39 9.35
C GLY A 412 -23.06 -30.81 8.86
N LYS A 413 -23.85 -31.81 9.29
CA LYS A 413 -23.70 -33.21 8.83
C LYS A 413 -24.63 -33.49 7.67
N ILE A 414 -24.15 -34.19 6.65
CA ILE A 414 -24.98 -34.69 5.55
C ILE A 414 -26.10 -35.58 6.11
N ALA A 415 -27.34 -35.14 5.93
CA ALA A 415 -28.57 -35.79 6.38
C ALA A 415 -29.02 -36.89 5.41
N ALA A 416 -28.87 -36.67 4.11
CA ALA A 416 -29.25 -37.60 3.05
C ALA A 416 -28.40 -37.40 1.79
N CYS A 417 -28.41 -38.38 0.89
CA CYS A 417 -27.93 -38.18 -0.48
C CYS A 417 -28.97 -37.40 -1.32
N PRO A 418 -28.63 -36.94 -2.55
CA PRO A 418 -29.56 -36.23 -3.43
C PRO A 418 -30.85 -37.01 -3.76
N GLN A 419 -30.81 -38.35 -3.64
CA GLN A 419 -31.99 -39.23 -3.81
C GLN A 419 -32.76 -39.50 -2.50
N GLY A 420 -32.39 -38.85 -1.39
CA GLY A 420 -33.10 -38.96 -0.10
C GLY A 420 -32.68 -40.13 0.79
N HIS A 421 -31.63 -40.88 0.45
CA HIS A 421 -31.16 -41.99 1.28
C HIS A 421 -30.28 -41.52 2.44
N VAL A 422 -30.55 -42.08 3.63
CA VAL A 422 -29.83 -41.77 4.88
C VAL A 422 -28.45 -42.44 4.88
N PRO A 423 -27.38 -41.78 5.36
CA PRO A 423 -26.05 -42.38 5.41
C PRO A 423 -25.96 -43.55 6.39
N VAL A 424 -25.24 -44.60 6.00
CA VAL A 424 -25.01 -45.80 6.82
C VAL A 424 -23.73 -45.74 7.64
N LYS A 425 -22.79 -44.87 7.25
CA LYS A 425 -21.52 -44.65 7.95
C LYS A 425 -21.19 -43.17 8.00
N PHE A 426 -20.74 -42.72 9.16
CA PHE A 426 -20.19 -41.39 9.36
C PHE A 426 -18.87 -41.52 10.12
N LYS A 427 -17.81 -40.87 9.62
CA LYS A 427 -16.51 -40.79 10.28
C LYS A 427 -16.01 -39.35 10.21
N GLN A 428 -15.56 -38.83 11.35
CA GLN A 428 -14.89 -37.54 11.43
C GLN A 428 -13.38 -37.79 11.52
N GLY A 429 -12.64 -37.29 10.53
CA GLY A 429 -11.19 -37.35 10.44
C GLY A 429 -10.49 -36.19 11.15
N LYS A 430 -9.16 -36.16 11.04
CA LYS A 430 -8.36 -35.03 11.54
C LYS A 430 -8.61 -33.77 10.68
N LYS A 431 -8.54 -32.58 11.29
CA LYS A 431 -8.80 -31.27 10.65
C LYS A 431 -10.22 -31.11 10.08
N GLY A 432 -11.25 -31.66 10.74
CA GLY A 432 -12.65 -31.43 10.36
C GLY A 432 -13.15 -32.19 9.13
N ALA A 433 -12.29 -32.98 8.46
CA ALA A 433 -12.70 -33.78 7.30
C ALA A 433 -13.77 -34.80 7.68
N CYS A 434 -14.96 -34.71 7.07
CA CYS A 434 -16.05 -35.66 7.29
C CYS A 434 -16.13 -36.66 6.14
N SER A 435 -16.17 -37.95 6.47
CA SER A 435 -16.38 -39.04 5.53
C SER A 435 -17.75 -39.67 5.79
N VAL A 436 -18.60 -39.66 4.78
CA VAL A 436 -19.95 -40.19 4.82
C VAL A 436 -20.06 -41.34 3.82
N GLY A 437 -20.58 -42.48 4.27
CA GLY A 437 -20.79 -43.66 3.44
C GLY A 437 -22.27 -43.97 3.31
N PHE A 438 -22.72 -44.22 2.09
CA PHE A 438 -24.07 -44.68 1.76
C PHE A 438 -24.05 -46.17 1.41
N ALA A 439 -25.18 -46.85 1.54
CA ALA A 439 -25.26 -48.27 1.18
C ALA A 439 -25.05 -48.43 -0.33
N SER A 440 -24.23 -49.40 -0.74
CA SER A 440 -23.93 -49.65 -2.16
C SER A 440 -25.17 -49.92 -3.01
N GLN A 441 -26.23 -50.45 -2.39
CA GLN A 441 -27.54 -50.69 -3.01
C GLN A 441 -28.22 -49.40 -3.51
N HIS A 442 -27.82 -48.24 -2.99
CA HIS A 442 -28.35 -46.91 -3.34
C HIS A 442 -27.36 -46.07 -4.16
N CYS A 443 -26.17 -46.61 -4.46
CA CYS A 443 -25.09 -45.89 -5.16
C CYS A 443 -24.82 -46.43 -6.58
N GLY A 444 -25.70 -47.29 -7.10
CA GLY A 444 -25.62 -47.85 -8.44
C GLY A 444 -26.64 -47.22 -9.38
N GLY A 445 -26.18 -46.22 -10.13
CA GLY A 445 -26.86 -45.60 -11.27
C GLY A 445 -25.81 -45.10 -12.23
#